data_AF-A0AAD6YNH2-F1
#
_entry.id   AF-A0AAD6YNH2-F1
#
_cell.length_a   1.000
_cell.length_b   1.000
_cell.length_c   1.000
_cell.angle_alpha   90.00
_cell.angle_beta   90.00
_cell.angle_gamma   90.00
#
_symmetry.space_group_name_H-M   'P 1'
#
loop_
_entity.id
_entity.type
_entity.pdbx_description
1 polymer ?
#
loop_
_entity_poly.entity_id
_entity_poly.type
_entity_poly.pdbx_seq_one_letter_code
_entity_poly.pdbx_strand_id
1 'polypeptide(L)'
;VPLELLRQMPLWHHPGEDEAKRQGNNGRVARCLRENHAALTIGDGLDAALRLQDPLHSSRTTCTCDECGDDRESRGCSDPHACVSKAASRLQQIHPRWIPRPENSEGASAPAGQDNSEET
;
A
#
# COMPACT_ATOMS: atom_id res chain seq x y z
N VAL A 1 16.85 -2.46 7.40
CA VAL A 1 16.57 -3.33 6.22
C VAL A 1 16.57 -2.43 5.00
N PRO A 2 17.38 -2.69 3.96
CA PRO A 2 17.40 -1.87 2.75
C PRO A 2 15.99 -1.72 2.15
N LEU A 3 15.66 -0.55 1.61
CA LEU A 3 14.31 -0.25 1.07
C LEU A 3 13.85 -1.28 0.03
N GLU A 4 14.76 -1.70 -0.83
CA GLU A 4 14.49 -2.69 -1.87
C GLU A 4 14.09 -4.05 -1.28
N LEU A 5 14.75 -4.46 -0.18
CA LEU A 5 14.41 -5.71 0.50
C LEU A 5 13.04 -5.63 1.18
N LEU A 6 12.67 -4.47 1.74
CA LEU A 6 11.33 -4.25 2.30
C LEU A 6 10.25 -4.34 1.21
N ARG A 7 10.49 -3.80 0.00
CA ARG A 7 9.53 -3.89 -1.11
C ARG A 7 9.27 -5.33 -1.53
N GLN A 8 10.26 -6.20 -1.48
CA GLN A 8 10.16 -7.62 -1.87
C GLN A 8 9.46 -8.50 -0.83
N MET A 9 9.17 -7.98 0.38
CA MET A 9 8.47 -8.74 1.41
C MET A 9 7.02 -9.03 1.00
N PRO A 10 6.42 -10.14 1.49
CA PRO A 10 5.08 -10.54 1.08
C PRO A 10 4.00 -9.58 1.59
N LEU A 11 3.08 -9.13 0.74
CA LEU A 11 1.97 -8.27 1.17
C LEU A 11 0.97 -9.04 2.08
N TRP A 12 0.82 -10.34 1.84
CA TRP A 12 -0.17 -11.21 2.48
C TRP A 12 0.49 -12.12 3.50
N HIS A 13 -0.20 -12.41 4.60
CA HIS A 13 0.34 -13.25 5.69
C HIS A 13 1.73 -12.77 6.14
N HIS A 14 1.86 -11.46 6.27
CA HIS A 14 3.15 -10.78 6.42
C HIS A 14 3.63 -10.93 7.87
N PRO A 15 4.93 -11.17 8.15
CA PRO A 15 5.43 -11.38 9.51
C PRO A 15 5.23 -10.20 10.46
N GLY A 16 5.09 -8.99 9.91
CA GLY A 16 4.77 -7.78 10.67
C GLY A 16 3.28 -7.44 10.72
N GLU A 17 2.37 -8.38 10.45
CA GLU A 17 0.94 -8.10 10.49
C GLU A 17 0.42 -7.92 11.92
N ASP A 18 -0.52 -6.99 12.08
CA ASP A 18 -1.18 -6.72 13.36
C ASP A 18 -2.21 -7.80 13.66
N GLU A 19 -1.85 -8.80 14.46
CA GLU A 19 -2.70 -9.95 14.80
C GLU A 19 -4.03 -9.57 15.47
N ALA A 20 -4.12 -8.39 16.09
CA ALA A 20 -5.36 -7.91 16.69
C ALA A 20 -6.41 -7.48 15.66
N LYS A 21 -6.01 -7.27 14.39
CA LYS A 21 -6.90 -6.85 13.31
C LYS A 21 -7.38 -8.04 12.48
N ARG A 22 -8.57 -7.90 11.88
CA ARG A 22 -9.05 -8.85 10.88
C ARG A 22 -8.39 -8.55 9.53
N GLN A 23 -7.50 -9.43 9.08
CA GLN A 23 -6.66 -9.18 7.90
C GLN A 23 -7.46 -9.18 6.56
N GLY A 24 -8.53 -9.97 6.46
CA GLY A 24 -9.40 -9.97 5.28
C GLY A 24 -8.75 -10.55 4.01
N ASN A 25 -7.70 -11.37 4.16
CA ASN A 25 -6.89 -11.94 3.05
C ASN A 25 -7.68 -12.85 2.10
N ASN A 26 -8.83 -13.39 2.55
CA ASN A 26 -9.62 -14.38 1.80
C ASN A 26 -10.85 -13.80 1.10
N GLY A 27 -11.07 -12.47 1.16
CA GLY A 27 -12.19 -11.83 0.48
C GLY A 27 -12.02 -11.80 -1.05
N ARG A 28 -13.13 -11.61 -1.79
CA ARG A 28 -13.11 -11.55 -3.27
C ARG A 28 -12.12 -10.53 -3.81
N VAL A 29 -12.06 -9.34 -3.19
CA VAL A 29 -11.13 -8.26 -3.58
C VAL A 29 -9.68 -8.65 -3.30
N ALA A 30 -9.39 -9.28 -2.16
CA ALA A 30 -8.04 -9.75 -1.82
C ALA A 30 -7.58 -10.89 -2.74
N ARG A 31 -8.51 -11.73 -3.20
CA ARG A 31 -8.24 -12.72 -4.23
C ARG A 31 -7.97 -12.07 -5.58
N CYS A 32 -8.80 -11.11 -6.01
CA CYS A 32 -8.61 -10.36 -7.25
C CYS A 32 -7.24 -9.68 -7.31
N LEU A 33 -6.83 -9.00 -6.22
CA LEU A 33 -5.49 -8.40 -6.13
C LEU A 33 -4.37 -9.42 -6.35
N ARG A 34 -4.47 -10.62 -5.76
CA ARG A 34 -3.45 -11.67 -5.89
C ARG A 34 -3.45 -12.32 -7.27
N GLU A 35 -4.61 -12.64 -7.81
CA GLU A 35 -4.75 -13.47 -9.01
C GLU A 35 -4.75 -12.63 -10.30
N ASN A 36 -5.43 -11.47 -10.30
CA ASN A 36 -5.59 -10.64 -11.51
C ASN A 36 -4.59 -9.48 -11.55
N HIS A 37 -4.35 -8.83 -10.41
CA HIS A 37 -3.38 -7.72 -10.34
C HIS A 37 -1.95 -8.20 -10.03
N ALA A 38 -1.77 -9.47 -9.66
CA ALA A 38 -0.50 -10.04 -9.23
C ALA A 38 0.18 -9.27 -8.07
N ALA A 39 -0.60 -8.63 -7.21
CA ALA A 39 -0.09 -7.89 -6.07
C ALA A 39 0.29 -8.85 -4.94
N LEU A 40 1.55 -9.27 -4.89
CA LEU A 40 2.06 -10.28 -3.97
C LEU A 40 3.03 -9.71 -2.94
N THR A 41 3.68 -8.59 -3.25
CA THR A 41 4.72 -7.96 -2.44
C THR A 41 4.29 -6.60 -1.90
N ILE A 42 4.99 -6.09 -0.89
CA ILE A 42 4.79 -4.72 -0.37
C ILE A 42 4.96 -3.70 -1.49
N GLY A 43 5.92 -3.90 -2.39
CA GLY A 43 6.13 -3.08 -3.58
C GLY A 43 4.88 -3.02 -4.44
N ASP A 44 4.31 -4.17 -4.82
CA ASP A 44 3.10 -4.20 -5.64
C ASP A 44 1.91 -3.52 -4.95
N GLY A 45 1.78 -3.71 -3.63
CA GLY A 45 0.75 -3.06 -2.83
C GLY A 45 0.89 -1.54 -2.80
N LEU A 46 2.13 -1.04 -2.67
CA LEU A 46 2.42 0.39 -2.68
C LEU A 46 2.11 0.98 -4.04
N ASP A 47 2.57 0.33 -5.12
CA ASP A 47 2.39 0.80 -6.48
C ASP A 47 0.89 0.85 -6.83
N ALA A 48 0.12 -0.17 -6.44
CA ALA A 48 -1.34 -0.15 -6.57
C ALA A 48 -2.00 0.98 -5.74
N ALA A 49 -1.50 1.24 -4.53
CA ALA A 49 -2.06 2.26 -3.64
C ALA A 49 -1.73 3.70 -4.09
N LEU A 50 -0.65 3.92 -4.85
CA LEU A 50 -0.31 5.23 -5.41
C LEU A 50 -1.44 5.80 -6.29
N ARG A 51 -2.19 4.92 -6.96
CA ARG A 51 -3.36 5.31 -7.77
C ARG A 51 -4.42 6.08 -7.00
N LEU A 52 -4.52 5.89 -5.68
CA LEU A 52 -5.45 6.68 -4.85
C LEU A 52 -5.07 8.17 -4.77
N GLN A 53 -3.85 8.53 -5.18
CA GLN A 53 -3.34 9.90 -5.22
C GLN A 53 -3.40 10.51 -6.62
N ASP A 54 -3.76 9.73 -7.65
CA ASP A 54 -3.91 10.23 -9.01
C ASP A 54 -5.14 11.15 -9.10
N PRO A 55 -5.00 12.42 -9.52
CA PRO A 55 -6.12 13.33 -9.70
C PRO A 55 -7.15 12.87 -10.74
N LEU A 56 -6.79 11.98 -11.65
CA LEU A 56 -7.70 11.38 -12.64
C LEU A 56 -8.47 10.18 -12.08
N HIS A 57 -8.00 9.60 -10.97
CA HIS A 57 -8.66 8.48 -10.31
C HIS A 57 -9.87 8.97 -9.51
N SER A 58 -10.93 8.16 -9.46
CA SER A 58 -12.12 8.43 -8.66
C SER A 58 -12.55 7.18 -7.89
N SER A 59 -13.23 7.38 -6.76
CA SER A 59 -13.71 6.31 -5.88
C SER A 59 -14.91 5.52 -6.42
N ARG A 60 -15.08 5.47 -7.74
CA ARG A 60 -16.20 4.80 -8.42
C ARG A 60 -15.74 3.50 -9.04
N THR A 61 -16.61 2.50 -9.00
CA THR A 61 -16.40 1.21 -9.70
C THR A 61 -16.24 1.37 -11.22
N THR A 62 -16.74 2.48 -11.77
CA THR A 62 -16.67 2.88 -13.19
C THR A 62 -15.68 4.01 -13.48
N CYS A 63 -14.70 4.25 -12.60
CA CYS A 63 -13.64 5.24 -12.86
C CYS A 63 -12.99 5.00 -14.24
N THR A 64 -12.88 6.06 -15.04
CA THR A 64 -12.42 6.01 -16.44
C THR A 64 -10.95 6.39 -16.60
N CYS A 65 -10.15 6.42 -15.54
CA CYS A 65 -8.70 6.62 -15.70
C CYS A 65 -8.09 5.41 -16.41
N ASP A 66 -6.97 5.63 -17.10
CA ASP A 66 -6.33 4.64 -17.98
C ASP A 66 -6.04 3.34 -17.23
N GLU A 67 -5.50 3.43 -16.01
CA GLU A 67 -5.18 2.25 -15.21
C GLU A 67 -6.42 1.46 -14.77
N CYS A 68 -7.52 2.13 -14.42
CA CYS A 68 -8.78 1.44 -14.13
C CYS A 68 -9.38 0.82 -15.40
N GLY A 69 -9.20 1.46 -16.57
CA GLY A 69 -9.56 0.89 -17.87
C GLY A 69 -8.81 -0.42 -18.14
N ASP A 70 -7.49 -0.38 -18.06
CA ASP A 70 -6.62 -1.55 -18.25
C ASP A 70 -6.93 -2.67 -17.25
N ASP A 71 -7.14 -2.34 -15.98
CA ASP A 71 -7.51 -3.34 -14.96
C ASP A 71 -8.81 -4.08 -15.34
N ARG A 72 -9.78 -3.39 -15.95
CA ARG A 72 -11.04 -4.04 -16.41
C ARG A 72 -10.83 -4.86 -17.67
N GLU A 73 -10.17 -4.28 -18.67
CA GLU A 73 -10.04 -4.88 -20.01
C GLU A 73 -9.00 -6.00 -20.06
N SER A 74 -7.83 -5.76 -19.49
CA SER A 74 -6.68 -6.66 -19.58
C SER A 74 -6.63 -7.69 -18.45
N ARG A 75 -7.18 -7.35 -17.26
CA ARG A 75 -7.09 -8.19 -16.06
C ARG A 75 -8.42 -8.77 -15.59
N GLY A 76 -9.53 -8.40 -16.24
CA GLY A 76 -10.87 -8.84 -15.86
C GLY A 76 -11.29 -8.41 -14.45
N CYS A 77 -10.72 -7.32 -13.92
CA CYS A 77 -11.11 -6.77 -12.64
C CYS A 77 -12.47 -6.07 -12.75
N SER A 78 -13.45 -6.43 -11.92
CA SER A 78 -14.77 -5.79 -11.96
C SER A 78 -14.84 -4.48 -11.16
N ASP A 79 -13.90 -4.26 -10.24
CA ASP A 79 -13.87 -3.10 -9.35
C ASP A 79 -12.43 -2.70 -9.00
N PRO A 80 -11.75 -1.97 -9.90
CA PRO A 80 -10.37 -1.54 -9.69
C PRO A 80 -10.21 -0.67 -8.44
N HIS A 81 -11.20 0.19 -8.13
CA HIS A 81 -11.16 1.05 -6.95
C HIS A 81 -11.14 0.23 -5.65
N ALA A 82 -11.99 -0.80 -5.55
CA ALA A 82 -11.97 -1.68 -4.38
C ALA A 82 -10.63 -2.40 -4.24
N CYS A 83 -10.00 -2.82 -5.34
CA CYS A 83 -8.69 -3.46 -5.33
C CYS A 83 -7.60 -2.53 -4.80
N VAL A 84 -7.44 -1.32 -5.34
CA VAL A 84 -6.43 -0.37 -4.84
C VAL A 84 -6.69 0.05 -3.39
N SER A 85 -7.97 0.18 -2.99
CA SER A 85 -8.33 0.48 -1.61
C SER A 85 -8.00 -0.67 -0.65
N LYS A 86 -8.18 -1.92 -1.11
CA LYS A 86 -7.78 -3.11 -0.35
C LYS A 86 -6.26 -3.19 -0.20
N ALA A 87 -5.48 -2.84 -1.23
CA ALA A 87 -4.03 -2.77 -1.16
C ALA A 87 -3.58 -1.75 -0.10
N ALA A 88 -4.12 -0.53 -0.13
CA ALA A 88 -3.84 0.50 0.87
C ALA A 88 -4.22 0.07 2.30
N SER A 89 -5.42 -0.49 2.47
CA SER A 89 -5.88 -1.01 3.77
C SER A 89 -4.98 -2.15 4.28
N ARG A 90 -4.47 -3.00 3.38
CA ARG A 90 -3.57 -4.09 3.74
C ARG A 90 -2.22 -3.58 4.22
N LEU A 91 -1.64 -2.58 3.56
CA LEU A 91 -0.41 -1.93 3.99
C LEU A 91 -0.54 -1.31 5.39
N GLN A 92 -1.70 -0.72 5.71
CA GLN A 92 -1.97 -0.15 7.05
C GLN A 92 -2.05 -1.20 8.18
N GLN A 93 -2.20 -2.49 7.85
CA GLN A 93 -2.21 -3.57 8.83
C GLN A 93 -0.82 -4.15 9.08
N ILE A 94 0.17 -3.74 8.29
CA ILE A 94 1.57 -4.14 8.47
C ILE A 94 2.26 -3.08 9.33
N HIS A 95 2.99 -3.53 10.35
CA HIS A 95 3.68 -2.64 11.27
C HIS A 95 4.62 -1.69 10.49
N PRO A 96 4.58 -0.36 10.76
CA PRO A 96 5.26 0.66 9.96
C PRO A 96 6.75 0.41 9.67
N ARG A 97 7.50 -0.23 10.58
CA ARG A 97 8.92 -0.62 10.39
C ARG A 97 9.18 -1.48 9.15
N TRP A 98 8.17 -2.16 8.62
CA TRP A 98 8.27 -3.04 7.45
C TRP A 98 7.80 -2.36 6.15
N ILE A 99 7.26 -1.15 6.23
CA ILE A 99 6.86 -0.38 5.07
C ILE A 99 8.02 0.52 4.64
N PRO A 100 8.51 0.46 3.39
CA PRO A 100 9.52 1.37 2.86
C PRO A 100 9.11 2.83 3.05
N ARG A 101 9.93 3.62 3.74
CA ARG A 101 9.75 5.07 3.95
C ARG A 101 11.11 5.76 3.85
N PRO A 102 11.17 7.06 3.52
CA PRO A 102 12.44 7.80 3.46
C PRO A 102 13.26 7.72 4.75
N GLU A 103 12.59 7.70 5.91
CA GLU A 103 13.22 7.50 7.23
C GLU A 103 13.93 6.15 7.42
N ASN A 104 13.59 5.16 6.60
CA ASN A 104 14.23 3.83 6.60
C ASN A 104 15.46 3.78 5.69
N SER A 105 15.80 4.88 4.98
CA SER A 105 17.06 4.99 4.25
C SER A 105 18.19 5.37 5.20
N GLU A 106 19.32 4.68 5.10
CA GLU A 106 20.52 5.05 5.86
C GLU A 106 20.95 6.46 5.41
N GLY A 107 20.72 7.45 6.28
CA GLY A 107 21.00 8.86 5.99
C GLY A 107 19.88 9.87 6.32
N ALA A 108 18.79 9.47 6.98
CA ALA A 108 17.87 10.44 7.57
C ALA A 108 18.53 11.15 8.77
N SER A 109 19.32 12.20 8.50
CA SER A 109 19.71 13.17 9.51
C SER A 109 18.45 13.74 10.15
N ALA A 110 18.28 13.46 11.44
CA ALA A 110 17.21 14.05 12.25
C ALA A 110 17.25 15.59 12.12
N PRO A 111 16.09 16.28 12.06
CA PRO A 111 16.10 17.72 12.27
C PRO A 111 16.60 17.98 13.69
N ALA A 112 17.63 18.81 13.78
CA ALA A 112 18.23 19.28 15.01
C ALA A 112 17.13 19.81 15.95
N GLY A 113 17.28 19.46 17.24
CA GLY A 113 16.38 19.88 18.29
C GLY A 113 16.20 21.40 18.33
N GLN A 114 14.98 21.81 18.66
CA GLN A 114 14.73 23.13 19.21
C GLN A 114 14.39 22.93 20.68
N ASP A 115 15.42 23.14 21.50
CA ASP A 115 15.26 23.64 22.85
C ASP A 115 14.48 24.95 22.77
N ASN A 116 13.36 25.06 23.48
CA ASN A 116 12.89 26.36 23.92
C ASN A 116 12.50 26.25 25.39
N SER A 117 13.53 26.29 26.22
CA SER A 117 13.41 26.77 27.59
C SER A 117 13.17 28.28 27.53
N GLU A 118 11.94 28.73 27.78
CA GLU A 118 11.70 30.12 28.18
C GLU A 118 10.71 30.14 29.34
N GLU A 119 11.33 30.08 30.52
CA GLU A 119 10.87 30.61 31.79
C GLU A 119 10.70 32.13 31.67
N THR A 120 9.53 32.66 32.05
CA THR A 120 9.37 33.82 32.94
C THR A 120 7.92 33.99 33.37
#